data_AF-A0A8T7DSW7-F1
#
_entry.id   AF-A0A8T7DSW7-F1
#
_cell.length_a   1.000
_cell.length_b   1.000
_cell.length_c   1.000
_cell.angle_alpha   90.00
_cell.angle_beta   90.00
_cell.angle_gamma   90.00
#
_symmetry.space_group_name_H-M   'P 1'
#
loop_
_entity.id
_entity.type
_entity.pdbx_description
1 polymer ?
#
loop_
_entity_poly.entity_id
_entity_poly.type
_entity_poly.pdbx_seq_one_letter_code
_entity_poly.pdbx_strand_id
1 'polypeptide(L)'
;MKRLFYFSGHRLSVFHWSGRSFVGACSFEADDNGFEKFRQYLQSSAKIATGMLLDIIEEDFRKELIPHVMGKDRTAVIDRLIDRHYRSSRHYTYSEIQGQQKSGRKDDEVLIAAITNPDLVRQWIRVIEECNVPLSGIWSLPLISKSLLAAIGAKKGPVLLVSQQVSSNLRQTFFMNGRMISSRQSVINQDAANISNIGNLAWPELDKTLTFIRNQHQIDEADVINVHILGSDAQIDSLERTFVSNDQNHYHIHRLRSIYQKLGIDGLPERFADGIFAWIAVNKFGTSSHYGSKDEFDRFYHSLASNALYAASVLVVIAALLLTESNISEGISNKESTTLLQARTNEFIRVYQAKYQEHEGLFSNADLMNTAVGLVGQIKANSSVSPLDFMVELSKSMSNPQLGRVYIDKIQWSTRQIDNSQRSASRTRGNRDATYATTNITSTNDIQHVAVVSGRIKATPNNYRDSINQINNIIAVLNANERIEDVSAIDLPVEVRPDKKFASESKMFSVSRNRSDGTMYGHFSLRIVMKAPANV
;
A
#
# COMPACT_ATOMS: atom_id res chain seq x y z
N MET A 1 -7.15 -27.81 27.87
CA MET A 1 -6.22 -28.56 28.74
C MET A 1 -4.79 -28.21 28.37
N LYS A 2 -3.87 -28.22 29.34
CA LYS A 2 -2.43 -28.03 29.14
C LYS A 2 -1.69 -29.28 29.59
N ARG A 3 -0.58 -29.59 28.91
CA ARG A 3 0.28 -30.73 29.23
C ARG A 3 1.74 -30.29 29.27
N LEU A 4 2.50 -30.88 30.18
CA LEU A 4 3.95 -30.72 30.26
C LEU A 4 4.62 -32.06 30.54
N PHE A 5 5.71 -32.33 29.86
CA PHE A 5 6.64 -33.40 30.18
C PHE A 5 7.71 -32.87 31.13
N TYR A 6 7.93 -33.53 32.26
CA TYR A 6 8.96 -33.17 33.23
C TYR A 6 9.93 -34.34 33.36
N PHE A 7 11.18 -34.13 32.97
CA PHE A 7 12.22 -35.15 33.00
C PHE A 7 13.17 -34.89 34.16
N SER A 8 13.22 -35.82 35.11
CA SER A 8 14.04 -35.74 36.34
C SER A 8 15.35 -36.56 36.27
N GLY A 9 15.76 -36.95 35.07
CA GLY A 9 16.96 -37.75 34.79
C GLY A 9 16.74 -39.26 34.84
N HIS A 10 15.87 -39.74 35.75
CA HIS A 10 15.58 -41.17 35.91
C HIS A 10 14.13 -41.54 35.53
N ARG A 11 13.21 -40.57 35.57
CA ARG A 11 11.83 -40.73 35.14
C ARG A 11 11.30 -39.50 34.40
N LEU A 12 10.38 -39.73 33.47
CA LEU A 12 9.57 -38.72 32.82
C LEU A 12 8.18 -38.70 33.44
N SER A 13 7.79 -37.58 34.04
CA SER A 13 6.43 -37.35 34.53
C SER A 13 5.66 -36.45 33.59
N VAL A 14 4.40 -36.77 33.33
CA VAL A 14 3.51 -35.98 32.48
C VAL A 14 2.47 -35.32 33.36
N PHE A 15 2.45 -33.99 33.38
CA PHE A 15 1.52 -33.21 34.17
C PHE A 15 0.38 -32.67 33.29
N HIS A 16 -0.85 -32.72 33.82
CA HIS A 16 -2.04 -32.21 33.16
C HIS A 16 -2.73 -31.12 33.99
N TRP A 17 -3.13 -30.05 33.30
CA TRP A 17 -3.96 -28.99 33.88
C TRP A 17 -5.19 -28.68 33.02
N SER A 18 -6.28 -28.34 33.69
CA SER A 18 -7.45 -27.72 33.08
C SER A 18 -7.58 -26.31 33.65
N GLY A 19 -7.30 -25.30 32.82
CA GLY A 19 -7.18 -23.93 33.31
C GLY A 19 -6.05 -23.79 34.33
N ARG A 20 -6.41 -23.49 35.58
CA ARG A 20 -5.52 -23.39 36.75
C ARG A 20 -5.54 -24.60 37.68
N SER A 21 -6.44 -25.55 37.43
CA SER A 21 -6.60 -26.74 38.27
C SER A 21 -5.75 -27.88 37.73
N PHE A 22 -4.98 -28.50 38.61
CA PHE A 22 -4.24 -29.72 38.33
C PHE A 22 -5.21 -30.91 38.20
N VAL A 23 -5.08 -31.66 37.12
CA VAL A 23 -5.96 -32.80 36.80
C VAL A 23 -5.32 -34.12 37.23
N GLY A 24 -4.00 -34.24 37.04
CA GLY A 24 -3.28 -35.47 37.36
C GLY A 24 -1.89 -35.50 36.74
N ALA A 25 -1.10 -36.46 37.21
CA ALA A 25 0.19 -36.80 36.63
C ALA A 25 0.37 -38.31 36.52
N CYS A 26 1.13 -38.73 35.51
CA CYS A 26 1.62 -40.10 35.37
C CYS A 26 3.13 -40.08 35.13
N SER A 27 3.82 -41.17 35.43
CA SER A 27 5.28 -41.26 35.31
C SER A 27 5.71 -42.50 34.53
N PHE A 28 6.82 -42.37 33.83
CA PHE A 28 7.44 -43.40 33.02
C PHE A 28 8.92 -43.48 33.38
N GLU A 29 9.42 -44.68 33.62
CA GLU A 29 10.84 -44.91 33.93
C GLU A 29 11.70 -44.77 32.67
N ALA A 30 12.98 -44.42 32.82
CA ALA A 30 13.94 -44.33 31.71
C ALA A 30 14.51 -45.70 31.31
N ASP A 31 13.63 -46.67 31.04
CA ASP A 31 13.94 -48.00 30.53
C ASP A 31 13.09 -48.34 29.29
N ASP A 32 13.42 -49.41 28.58
CA ASP A 32 12.74 -49.81 27.33
C ASP A 32 11.22 -49.97 27.53
N ASN A 33 10.80 -50.49 28.68
CA ASN A 33 9.40 -50.66 29.05
C ASN A 33 8.70 -49.30 29.29
N GLY A 34 9.38 -48.36 29.93
CA GLY A 34 8.90 -47.01 30.18
C GLY A 34 8.76 -46.20 28.90
N PHE A 35 9.72 -46.32 27.97
CA PHE A 35 9.59 -45.73 26.63
C PHE A 35 8.39 -46.27 25.86
N GLU A 36 8.14 -47.59 25.92
CA GLU A 36 6.99 -48.20 25.26
C GLU A 36 5.66 -47.78 25.91
N LYS A 37 5.58 -47.76 27.25
CA LYS A 37 4.40 -47.24 27.96
C LYS A 37 4.13 -45.77 27.64
N PHE A 38 5.19 -44.97 27.52
CA PHE A 38 5.08 -43.57 27.15
C PHE A 38 4.57 -43.41 25.71
N ARG A 39 5.08 -44.24 24.77
CA ARG A 39 4.58 -44.30 23.39
C ARG A 39 3.09 -44.62 23.34
N GLN A 40 2.65 -45.65 24.04
CA GLN A 40 1.23 -46.04 24.13
C GLN A 40 0.37 -44.93 24.74
N TYR A 41 0.87 -44.27 25.79
CA TYR A 41 0.21 -43.11 26.38
C TYR A 41 0.06 -41.97 25.36
N LEU A 42 1.11 -41.63 24.60
CA LEU A 42 1.03 -40.55 23.62
C LEU A 42 0.08 -40.88 22.46
N GLN A 43 0.09 -42.13 21.98
CA GLN A 43 -0.81 -42.60 20.90
C GLN A 43 -2.29 -42.59 21.30
N SER A 44 -2.61 -42.87 22.57
CA SER A 44 -3.99 -42.85 23.09
C SER A 44 -4.45 -41.45 23.54
N SER A 45 -3.54 -40.48 23.63
CA SER A 45 -3.82 -39.12 24.09
C SER A 45 -4.04 -38.12 22.93
N ALA A 46 -4.73 -37.01 23.23
CA ALA A 46 -4.86 -35.92 22.27
C ALA A 46 -3.48 -35.30 21.95
N LYS A 47 -3.25 -34.99 20.66
CA LYS A 47 -2.02 -34.35 20.14
C LYS A 47 -2.04 -32.84 20.43
N ILE A 48 -1.95 -32.48 21.71
CA ILE A 48 -1.91 -31.09 22.16
C ILE A 48 -0.46 -30.58 22.25
N ALA A 49 -0.29 -29.28 22.02
CA ALA A 49 1.00 -28.59 22.22
C ALA A 49 1.50 -28.83 23.64
N THR A 50 2.69 -29.41 23.75
CA THR A 50 3.26 -29.87 25.02
C THR A 50 4.67 -29.33 25.16
N GLY A 51 5.00 -28.83 26.35
CA GLY A 51 6.36 -28.41 26.67
C GLY A 51 7.15 -29.49 27.40
N MET A 52 8.47 -29.43 27.38
CA MET A 52 9.34 -30.28 28.18
C MET A 52 10.16 -29.46 29.17
N LEU A 53 10.17 -29.88 30.44
CA LEU A 53 10.96 -29.30 31.51
C LEU A 53 12.02 -30.32 31.93
N LEU A 54 13.29 -29.90 31.88
CA LEU A 54 14.43 -30.72 32.25
C LEU A 54 14.93 -30.36 33.64
N ASP A 55 15.19 -31.40 34.40
CA ASP A 55 15.72 -31.40 35.75
C ASP A 55 16.71 -32.56 35.85
N ILE A 56 17.91 -32.36 35.33
CA ILE A 56 18.91 -33.43 35.23
C ILE A 56 20.25 -32.97 35.77
N ILE A 57 21.06 -33.91 36.27
CA ILE A 57 22.38 -33.63 36.83
C ILE A 57 23.40 -33.35 35.73
N GLU A 58 23.10 -33.80 34.51
CA GLU A 58 23.91 -33.62 33.31
C GLU A 58 23.83 -32.20 32.74
N GLU A 59 23.05 -31.29 33.32
CA GLU A 59 23.09 -29.86 32.99
C GLU A 59 24.34 -29.21 33.56
N ASP A 60 25.18 -28.66 32.69
CA ASP A 60 26.36 -27.87 33.04
C ASP A 60 26.12 -26.38 32.77
N PHE A 61 26.60 -25.52 33.66
CA PHE A 61 26.43 -24.07 33.61
C PHE A 61 27.79 -23.40 33.77
N ARG A 62 28.23 -22.70 32.72
CA ARG A 62 29.54 -22.04 32.68
C ARG A 62 29.38 -20.55 32.46
N LYS A 63 30.14 -19.78 33.23
CA LYS A 63 30.32 -18.36 32.96
C LYS A 63 31.62 -18.16 32.20
N GLU A 64 31.54 -17.48 31.07
CA GLU A 64 32.68 -17.14 30.23
C GLU A 64 32.72 -15.63 30.00
N LEU A 65 33.93 -15.12 29.73
CA LEU A 65 34.16 -13.74 29.34
C LEU A 65 34.45 -13.67 27.84
N ILE A 66 33.71 -12.83 27.13
CA ILE A 66 33.94 -12.59 25.70
C ILE A 66 34.28 -11.12 25.44
N PRO A 67 35.08 -10.82 24.41
CA PRO A 67 35.23 -9.44 23.95
C PRO A 67 33.87 -8.79 23.72
N HIS A 68 33.72 -7.50 24.05
CA HIS A 68 32.49 -6.77 23.76
C HIS A 68 32.33 -6.58 22.24
N VAL A 69 31.53 -7.44 21.62
CA VAL A 69 31.19 -7.43 20.20
C VAL A 69 29.67 -7.52 20.02
N MET A 70 29.16 -7.13 18.85
CA MET A 70 27.71 -7.06 18.57
C MET A 70 27.31 -7.93 17.38
N GLY A 71 26.00 -8.21 17.28
CA GLY A 71 25.39 -8.86 16.12
C GLY A 71 25.99 -10.22 15.76
N LYS A 72 26.39 -10.37 14.50
CA LYS A 72 26.93 -11.63 13.96
C LYS A 72 28.25 -12.03 14.61
N ASP A 73 29.12 -11.07 14.90
CA ASP A 73 30.42 -11.35 15.50
C ASP A 73 30.27 -11.91 16.91
N ARG A 74 29.35 -11.36 17.70
CA ARG A 74 28.97 -11.91 19.02
C ARG A 74 28.50 -13.35 18.91
N THR A 75 27.59 -13.61 17.99
CA THR A 75 27.05 -14.96 17.76
C THR A 75 28.18 -15.92 17.39
N ALA A 76 29.07 -15.52 16.48
CA ALA A 76 30.22 -16.33 16.07
C ALA A 76 31.24 -16.59 17.19
N VAL A 77 31.43 -15.65 18.12
CA VAL A 77 32.31 -15.86 19.30
C VAL A 77 31.66 -16.85 20.28
N ILE A 78 30.37 -16.67 20.57
CA ILE A 78 29.62 -17.59 21.45
C ILE A 78 29.57 -19.01 20.83
N ASP A 79 29.32 -19.12 19.53
CA ASP A 79 29.32 -20.40 18.81
C ASP A 79 30.67 -21.12 18.94
N ARG A 80 31.79 -20.39 18.81
CA ARG A 80 33.13 -20.97 19.01
C ARG A 80 33.36 -21.44 20.45
N LEU A 81 32.83 -20.72 21.44
CA LEU A 81 32.88 -21.17 22.84
C LEU A 81 32.04 -22.43 23.05
N ILE A 82 30.84 -22.48 22.50
CA ILE A 82 29.98 -23.66 22.54
C ILE A 82 30.68 -24.84 21.87
N ASP A 83 31.31 -24.66 20.70
CA ASP A 83 32.07 -25.71 20.03
C ASP A 83 33.31 -26.18 20.81
N ARG A 84 33.91 -25.29 21.61
CA ARG A 84 35.04 -25.62 22.46
C ARG A 84 34.63 -26.48 23.65
N HIS A 85 33.52 -26.14 24.31
CA HIS A 85 33.11 -26.78 25.55
C HIS A 85 32.09 -27.92 25.37
N TYR A 86 31.22 -27.83 24.36
CA TYR A 86 30.01 -28.64 24.23
C TYR A 86 29.77 -29.12 22.79
N ARG A 87 30.84 -29.44 22.05
CA ARG A 87 30.77 -29.89 20.64
C ARG A 87 29.70 -30.98 20.39
N SER A 88 29.65 -32.00 21.26
CA SER A 88 28.72 -33.14 21.12
C SER A 88 27.27 -32.80 21.48
N SER A 89 27.04 -31.64 22.12
CA SER A 89 25.75 -31.24 22.69
C SER A 89 25.24 -29.91 22.11
N ARG A 90 25.75 -29.50 20.94
CA ARG A 90 25.44 -28.20 20.33
C ARG A 90 23.93 -27.91 20.18
N HIS A 91 23.11 -28.93 19.96
CA HIS A 91 21.66 -28.78 19.85
C HIS A 91 20.95 -28.55 21.20
N TYR A 92 21.62 -28.83 22.31
CA TYR A 92 21.10 -28.68 23.66
C TYR A 92 21.98 -27.71 24.47
N THR A 93 22.24 -26.54 23.88
CA THR A 93 22.96 -25.44 24.53
C THR A 93 22.11 -24.16 24.55
N TYR A 94 22.29 -23.36 25.59
CA TYR A 94 21.69 -22.06 25.79
C TYR A 94 22.78 -21.05 26.12
N SER A 95 22.62 -19.79 25.69
CA SER A 95 23.53 -18.70 26.06
C SER A 95 22.77 -17.42 26.40
N GLU A 96 23.16 -16.75 27.49
CA GLU A 96 22.61 -15.46 27.92
C GLU A 96 23.75 -14.51 28.30
N ILE A 97 23.69 -13.26 27.81
CA ILE A 97 24.61 -12.21 28.27
C ILE A 97 24.06 -11.64 29.56
N GLN A 98 24.88 -11.69 30.61
CA GLN A 98 24.47 -11.33 31.98
C GLN A 98 24.98 -9.97 32.42
N GLY A 99 25.90 -9.37 31.68
CA GLY A 99 26.42 -8.05 31.95
C GLY A 99 27.75 -7.82 31.25
N GLN A 100 28.44 -6.77 31.71
CA GLN A 100 29.75 -6.39 31.23
C GLN A 100 30.64 -6.11 32.45
N GLN A 101 31.90 -6.50 32.38
CA GLN A 101 32.88 -6.15 33.39
C GLN A 101 33.02 -4.62 33.51
N LYS A 102 33.06 -4.13 34.74
CA LYS A 102 33.17 -2.68 35.01
C LYS A 102 34.59 -2.14 34.83
N SER A 103 35.60 -3.00 34.97
CA SER A 103 37.02 -2.66 34.87
C SER A 103 37.73 -3.53 33.81
N GLY A 104 38.94 -3.13 33.42
CA GLY A 104 39.72 -3.83 32.39
C GLY A 104 39.18 -3.59 30.97
N ARG A 105 39.23 -4.63 30.13
CA ARG A 105 38.79 -4.57 28.72
C ARG A 105 37.27 -4.40 28.55
N LYS A 106 36.51 -4.49 29.64
CA LYS A 106 35.04 -4.45 29.67
C LYS A 106 34.43 -5.58 28.83
N ASP A 107 34.87 -6.80 29.11
CA ASP A 107 34.35 -7.99 28.45
C ASP A 107 32.91 -8.27 28.87
N ASP A 108 32.12 -8.81 27.94
CA ASP A 108 30.75 -9.26 28.21
C ASP A 108 30.81 -10.58 29.01
N GLU A 109 30.02 -10.66 30.07
CA GLU A 109 29.81 -11.90 30.84
C GLU A 109 28.71 -12.72 30.18
N VAL A 110 29.02 -13.94 29.77
CA VAL A 110 28.08 -14.86 29.13
C VAL A 110 27.90 -16.09 30.00
N LEU A 111 26.65 -16.42 30.31
CA LEU A 111 26.28 -17.71 30.85
C LEU A 111 26.00 -18.66 29.67
N ILE A 112 26.68 -19.80 29.65
CA ILE A 112 26.42 -20.90 28.73
C ILE A 112 25.90 -22.07 29.55
N ALA A 113 24.70 -22.55 29.20
CA ALA A 113 24.15 -23.79 29.75
C ALA A 113 24.16 -24.88 28.67
N ALA A 114 24.42 -26.12 29.04
CA ALA A 114 24.38 -27.24 28.11
C ALA A 114 24.03 -28.55 28.79
N ILE A 115 23.46 -29.48 28.03
CA ILE A 115 23.27 -30.86 28.46
C ILE A 115 24.50 -31.67 28.06
N THR A 116 25.28 -32.13 29.03
CA THR A 116 26.55 -32.86 28.77
C THR A 116 26.33 -34.23 28.13
N ASN A 117 25.22 -34.91 28.45
CA ASN A 117 24.80 -36.16 27.82
C ASN A 117 23.42 -36.02 27.15
N PRO A 118 23.36 -35.54 25.90
CA PRO A 118 22.09 -35.27 25.22
C PRO A 118 21.31 -36.54 24.87
N ASP A 119 21.95 -37.72 24.83
CA ASP A 119 21.27 -38.98 24.48
C ASP A 119 20.14 -39.33 25.45
N LEU A 120 20.27 -38.97 26.72
CA LEU A 120 19.22 -39.15 27.74
C LEU A 120 17.92 -38.44 27.35
N VAL A 121 18.02 -37.24 26.78
CA VAL A 121 16.85 -36.45 26.37
C VAL A 121 16.39 -36.86 24.97
N ARG A 122 17.33 -37.16 24.06
CA ARG A 122 17.03 -37.60 22.69
C ARG A 122 16.13 -38.83 22.64
N GLN A 123 16.30 -39.78 23.56
CA GLN A 123 15.44 -40.97 23.63
C GLN A 123 13.97 -40.61 23.83
N TRP A 124 13.67 -39.67 24.74
CA TRP A 124 12.30 -39.19 24.95
C TRP A 124 11.78 -38.37 23.78
N ILE A 125 12.62 -37.51 23.20
CA ILE A 125 12.25 -36.68 22.04
C ILE A 125 11.88 -37.56 20.85
N ARG A 126 12.63 -38.64 20.58
CA ARG A 126 12.29 -39.60 19.51
C ARG A 126 10.90 -40.18 19.68
N VAL A 127 10.51 -40.59 20.90
CA VAL A 127 9.16 -41.12 21.15
C VAL A 127 8.08 -40.06 20.92
N ILE A 128 8.33 -38.81 21.33
CA ILE A 128 7.43 -37.66 21.10
C ILE A 128 7.26 -37.41 19.59
N GLU A 129 8.36 -37.47 18.85
CA GLU A 129 8.39 -37.30 17.39
C GLU A 129 7.67 -38.42 16.65
N GLU A 130 7.94 -39.69 16.99
CA GLU A 130 7.26 -40.87 16.46
C GLU A 130 5.73 -40.78 16.64
N CYS A 131 5.30 -40.31 17.82
CA CYS A 131 3.89 -40.13 18.14
C CYS A 131 3.26 -38.87 17.52
N ASN A 132 4.04 -38.07 16.78
CA ASN A 132 3.62 -36.81 16.16
C ASN A 132 3.03 -35.81 17.17
N VAL A 133 3.58 -35.74 18.38
CA VAL A 133 3.13 -34.80 19.40
C VAL A 133 3.84 -33.46 19.19
N PRO A 134 3.12 -32.32 19.10
CA PRO A 134 3.73 -31.01 18.90
C PRO A 134 4.46 -30.56 20.18
N LEU A 135 5.79 -30.63 20.17
CA LEU A 135 6.68 -30.15 21.22
C LEU A 135 6.91 -28.64 21.04
N SER A 136 6.58 -27.83 22.05
CA SER A 136 6.68 -26.37 21.96
C SER A 136 8.03 -25.80 22.39
N GLY A 137 8.82 -26.58 23.11
CA GLY A 137 10.08 -26.15 23.68
C GLY A 137 10.57 -27.09 24.78
N ILE A 138 11.85 -26.96 25.09
CA ILE A 138 12.59 -27.67 26.11
C ILE A 138 13.24 -26.63 27.02
N TRP A 139 12.80 -26.60 28.28
CA TRP A 139 13.24 -25.64 29.27
C TRP A 139 14.04 -26.30 30.38
N SER A 140 15.18 -25.73 30.71
CA SER A 140 15.93 -26.02 31.94
C SER A 140 15.20 -25.50 33.19
N LEU A 141 15.04 -26.36 34.21
CA LEU A 141 14.46 -25.99 35.50
C LEU A 141 15.19 -24.84 36.20
N PRO A 142 16.53 -24.87 36.38
CA PRO A 142 17.23 -23.77 37.04
C PRO A 142 17.08 -22.44 36.29
N LEU A 143 17.08 -22.43 34.96
CA LEU A 143 16.87 -21.19 34.19
C LEU A 143 15.46 -20.61 34.39
N ILE A 144 14.41 -21.44 34.33
CA ILE A 144 13.02 -20.94 34.54
C ILE A 144 12.74 -20.53 35.98
N SER A 145 13.48 -21.08 36.94
CA SER A 145 13.29 -20.84 38.37
C SER A 145 13.48 -19.37 38.77
N LYS A 146 14.15 -18.56 37.94
CA LYS A 146 14.17 -17.09 38.03
C LYS A 146 12.76 -16.48 38.17
N SER A 147 11.76 -17.05 37.50
CA SER A 147 10.37 -16.57 37.54
C SER A 147 9.74 -16.70 38.93
N LEU A 148 10.26 -17.61 39.77
CA LEU A 148 9.77 -17.85 41.13
C LEU A 148 10.27 -16.78 42.12
N LEU A 149 11.42 -16.15 41.86
CA LEU A 149 12.06 -15.18 42.76
C LEU A 149 11.11 -14.05 43.20
N ALA A 150 10.28 -13.56 42.27
CA ALA A 150 9.31 -12.51 42.56
C ALA A 150 8.22 -12.96 43.55
N ALA A 151 7.77 -14.22 43.47
CA ALA A 151 6.71 -14.77 44.34
C ALA A 151 7.21 -15.03 45.76
N ILE A 152 8.49 -15.36 45.91
CA ILE A 152 9.13 -15.62 47.22
C ILE A 152 9.82 -14.38 47.82
N GLY A 153 9.74 -13.22 47.14
CA GLY A 153 10.31 -11.96 47.62
C GLY A 153 11.84 -11.83 47.45
N ALA A 154 12.48 -12.72 46.71
CA ALA A 154 13.94 -12.82 46.58
C ALA A 154 14.48 -11.97 45.41
N LYS A 155 14.35 -10.63 45.48
CA LYS A 155 14.59 -9.75 44.32
C LYS A 155 15.99 -9.10 44.25
N LYS A 156 16.76 -9.05 45.33
CA LYS A 156 18.02 -8.29 45.41
C LYS A 156 19.12 -9.10 46.09
N GLY A 157 20.36 -8.83 45.69
CA GLY A 157 21.55 -9.43 46.29
C GLY A 157 21.80 -10.89 45.89
N PRO A 158 22.71 -11.57 46.61
CA PRO A 158 22.97 -13.00 46.47
C PRO A 158 21.79 -13.81 47.01
N VAL A 159 21.21 -14.65 46.16
CA VAL A 159 20.08 -15.51 46.49
C VAL A 159 20.40 -16.95 46.12
N LEU A 160 20.26 -17.87 47.06
CA LEU A 160 20.36 -19.30 46.81
C LEU A 160 18.97 -19.94 46.93
N LEU A 161 18.40 -20.35 45.80
CA LEU A 161 17.14 -21.08 45.77
C LEU A 161 17.39 -22.57 45.94
N VAL A 162 16.83 -23.15 46.99
CA VAL A 162 16.93 -24.57 47.32
C VAL A 162 15.56 -25.20 47.20
N SER A 163 15.46 -26.26 46.41
CA SER A 163 14.20 -26.94 46.14
C SER A 163 14.41 -28.43 45.93
N GLN A 164 13.43 -29.22 46.35
CA GLN A 164 13.40 -30.65 46.15
C GLN A 164 12.26 -30.99 45.19
N GLN A 165 12.57 -31.60 44.06
CA GLN A 165 11.59 -32.01 43.07
C GLN A 165 11.20 -33.49 43.20
N VAL A 166 12.14 -34.35 43.61
CA VAL A 166 11.87 -35.75 43.96
C VAL A 166 12.61 -36.12 45.24
N SER A 167 12.32 -37.29 45.82
CA SER A 167 12.93 -37.71 47.09
C SER A 167 14.45 -37.82 47.04
N SER A 168 15.04 -38.17 45.89
CA SER A 168 16.46 -38.50 45.77
C SER A 168 17.39 -37.32 45.47
N ASN A 169 16.86 -36.12 45.20
CA ASN A 169 17.69 -35.01 44.76
C ASN A 169 17.33 -33.67 45.41
N LEU A 170 18.31 -32.79 45.48
CA LEU A 170 18.17 -31.43 45.98
C LEU A 170 18.80 -30.48 44.97
N ARG A 171 18.00 -29.61 44.35
CA ARG A 171 18.52 -28.56 43.47
C ARG A 171 18.79 -27.28 44.24
N GLN A 172 19.96 -26.72 43.98
CA GLN A 172 20.48 -25.49 44.56
C GLN A 172 20.87 -24.56 43.41
N THR A 173 20.12 -23.48 43.22
CA THR A 173 20.34 -22.53 42.11
C THR A 173 20.70 -21.18 42.67
N PHE A 174 21.88 -20.69 42.31
CA PHE A 174 22.42 -19.43 42.79
C PHE A 174 22.10 -18.31 41.81
N PHE A 175 21.57 -17.21 42.35
CA PHE A 175 21.20 -16.02 41.64
C PHE A 175 21.95 -14.81 42.19
N MET A 176 22.43 -13.96 41.29
CA MET A 176 22.97 -12.66 41.62
C MET A 176 22.12 -11.58 40.98
N ASN A 177 21.45 -10.76 41.79
CA ASN A 177 20.58 -9.68 41.31
C ASN A 177 19.55 -10.17 40.27
N GLY A 178 18.94 -11.33 40.53
CA GLY A 178 17.94 -11.95 39.66
C GLY A 178 18.48 -12.61 38.39
N ARG A 179 19.81 -12.72 38.20
CA ARG A 179 20.44 -13.48 37.11
C ARG A 179 21.00 -14.78 37.66
N MET A 180 20.76 -15.89 36.96
CA MET A 180 21.24 -17.21 37.40
C MET A 180 22.74 -17.31 37.14
N ILE A 181 23.54 -17.63 38.15
CA ILE A 181 25.00 -17.74 38.02
C ILE A 181 25.44 -19.18 37.91
N SER A 182 24.87 -20.06 38.75
CA SER A 182 25.16 -21.49 38.74
C SER A 182 23.97 -22.28 39.27
N SER A 183 23.92 -23.56 38.92
CA SER A 183 23.01 -24.51 39.54
C SER A 183 23.72 -25.82 39.79
N ARG A 184 23.41 -26.46 40.91
CA ARG A 184 23.92 -27.77 41.30
C ARG A 184 22.77 -28.65 41.75
N GLN A 185 22.79 -29.90 41.31
CA GLN A 185 21.92 -30.94 41.80
C GLN A 185 22.73 -31.90 42.66
N SER A 186 22.34 -32.04 43.93
CA SER A 186 22.94 -32.97 44.87
C SER A 186 22.05 -34.19 45.04
N VAL A 187 22.66 -35.37 45.17
CA VAL A 187 21.94 -36.60 45.53
C VAL A 187 21.75 -36.62 47.05
N ILE A 188 20.53 -36.94 47.49
CA ILE A 188 20.19 -37.13 48.90
C ILE A 188 19.57 -38.52 49.09
N ASN A 189 20.03 -39.24 50.10
CA ASN A 189 19.52 -40.58 50.43
C ASN A 189 18.30 -40.46 51.33
N GLN A 190 17.21 -39.92 50.80
CA GLN A 190 15.94 -39.81 51.52
C GLN A 190 15.01 -40.98 51.18
N ASP A 191 14.36 -41.53 52.20
CA ASP A 191 13.30 -42.50 52.04
C ASP A 191 12.11 -41.89 51.28
N ALA A 192 11.66 -42.57 50.23
CA ALA A 192 10.48 -42.18 49.47
C ALA A 192 9.18 -42.28 50.26
N ALA A 193 9.14 -42.96 51.42
CA ALA A 193 7.98 -42.99 52.30
C ALA A 193 8.01 -41.84 53.32
N ASN A 194 9.18 -41.50 53.86
CA ASN A 194 9.33 -40.49 54.92
C ASN A 194 10.24 -39.33 54.50
N ILE A 195 9.61 -38.18 54.23
CA ILE A 195 10.32 -36.96 53.81
C ILE A 195 10.62 -35.99 54.96
N SER A 196 10.22 -36.31 56.20
CA SER A 196 10.25 -35.35 57.32
C SER A 196 11.65 -34.92 57.73
N ASN A 197 12.66 -35.78 57.62
CA ASN A 197 14.04 -35.51 58.06
C ASN A 197 14.91 -34.78 57.01
N ILE A 198 14.30 -34.01 56.11
CA ILE A 198 15.02 -33.40 54.99
C ILE A 198 16.09 -32.39 55.44
N GLY A 199 15.89 -31.70 56.58
CA GLY A 199 16.83 -30.67 57.05
C GLY A 199 18.23 -31.24 57.27
N ASN A 200 18.32 -32.37 57.98
CA ASN A 200 19.58 -33.04 58.27
C ASN A 200 20.24 -33.63 57.02
N LEU A 201 19.46 -34.08 56.04
CA LEU A 201 19.98 -34.63 54.77
C LEU A 201 20.44 -33.53 53.82
N ALA A 202 19.76 -32.38 53.81
CA ALA A 202 20.06 -31.26 52.94
C ALA A 202 21.23 -30.42 53.46
N TRP A 203 21.43 -30.34 54.77
CA TRP A 203 22.45 -29.48 55.40
C TRP A 203 23.87 -29.71 54.83
N PRO A 204 24.43 -30.94 54.79
CA PRO A 204 25.79 -31.15 54.30
C PRO A 204 25.96 -30.75 52.83
N GLU A 205 24.91 -30.89 52.02
CA GLU A 205 24.95 -30.53 50.61
C GLU A 205 24.79 -29.03 50.38
N LEU A 206 24.07 -28.34 51.26
CA LEU A 206 23.91 -26.90 51.21
C LEU A 206 25.16 -26.18 51.72
N ASP A 207 25.75 -26.66 52.81
CA ASP A 207 26.99 -26.12 53.39
C ASP A 207 28.13 -26.14 52.37
N LYS A 208 28.34 -27.29 51.70
CA LYS A 208 29.31 -27.41 50.59
C LYS A 208 29.08 -26.38 49.49
N THR A 209 27.82 -26.13 49.12
CA THR A 209 27.48 -25.16 48.07
C THR A 209 27.74 -23.73 48.53
N LEU A 210 27.41 -23.38 49.78
CA LEU A 210 27.69 -22.07 50.36
C LEU A 210 29.21 -21.81 50.44
N THR A 211 29.98 -22.80 50.89
CA THR A 211 31.45 -22.74 50.89
C THR A 211 31.99 -22.58 49.47
N PHE A 212 31.46 -23.33 48.50
CA PHE A 212 31.88 -23.22 47.10
C PHE A 212 31.61 -21.84 46.51
N ILE A 213 30.42 -21.26 46.73
CA ILE A 213 30.06 -19.92 46.23
C ILE A 213 31.01 -18.85 46.80
N ARG A 214 31.33 -18.93 48.10
CA ARG A 214 32.29 -18.03 48.75
C ARG A 214 33.69 -18.17 48.16
N ASN A 215 34.18 -19.40 48.02
CA ASN A 215 35.53 -19.68 47.50
C ASN A 215 35.70 -19.26 46.03
N GLN A 216 34.62 -19.29 45.24
CA GLN A 216 34.65 -18.88 43.83
C GLN A 216 34.71 -17.36 43.65
N HIS A 217 34.78 -16.56 44.74
CA HIS A 217 34.79 -15.10 44.74
C HIS A 217 33.64 -14.48 43.93
N GLN A 218 32.49 -15.16 43.94
CA GLN A 218 31.28 -14.69 43.25
C GLN A 218 30.52 -13.63 44.05
N ILE A 219 30.90 -13.46 45.32
CA ILE A 219 30.36 -12.51 46.29
C ILE A 219 31.51 -11.87 47.06
N ASP A 220 31.27 -10.66 47.58
CA ASP A 220 32.22 -10.02 48.49
C ASP A 220 32.18 -10.76 49.85
N GLU A 221 33.29 -10.75 50.59
CA GLU A 221 33.42 -11.52 51.84
C GLU A 221 32.39 -11.10 52.91
N ALA A 222 31.93 -9.85 52.83
CA ALA A 222 30.92 -9.25 53.70
C ALA A 222 29.47 -9.46 53.22
N ASP A 223 29.25 -10.04 52.04
CA ASP A 223 27.90 -10.21 51.50
C ASP A 223 27.15 -11.33 52.23
N VAL A 224 25.88 -11.04 52.57
CA VAL A 224 24.96 -12.01 53.17
C VAL A 224 24.22 -12.76 52.07
N ILE A 225 24.28 -14.10 52.11
CA ILE A 225 23.53 -14.95 51.18
C ILE A 225 22.12 -15.17 51.71
N ASN A 226 21.10 -14.81 50.93
CA ASN A 226 19.71 -15.11 51.24
C ASN A 226 19.35 -16.48 50.68
N VAL A 227 19.23 -17.48 51.54
CA VAL A 227 18.92 -18.85 51.18
C VAL A 227 17.42 -19.07 51.27
N HIS A 228 16.76 -19.28 50.15
CA HIS A 228 15.33 -19.54 50.07
C HIS A 228 15.09 -21.04 49.87
N ILE A 229 14.53 -21.71 50.89
CA ILE A 229 14.29 -23.15 50.87
C ILE A 229 12.79 -23.42 50.68
N LEU A 230 12.44 -24.24 49.70
CA LEU A 230 11.05 -24.67 49.47
C LEU A 230 10.80 -26.01 50.16
N GLY A 231 9.75 -26.10 50.98
CA GLY A 231 9.42 -27.32 51.72
C GLY A 231 7.92 -27.56 51.85
N SER A 232 7.53 -28.84 51.84
CA SER A 232 6.17 -29.28 52.17
C SER A 232 5.89 -29.13 53.66
N ASP A 233 4.61 -29.15 54.07
CA ASP A 233 4.22 -29.07 55.49
C ASP A 233 4.90 -30.15 56.35
N ALA A 234 5.09 -31.36 55.80
CA ALA A 234 5.77 -32.46 56.49
C ALA A 234 7.28 -32.23 56.71
N GLN A 235 7.88 -31.29 55.97
CA GLN A 235 9.31 -30.99 55.99
C GLN A 235 9.65 -29.75 56.82
N ILE A 236 8.69 -28.86 57.02
CA ILE A 236 8.94 -27.53 57.62
C ILE A 236 9.63 -27.64 58.98
N ASP A 237 9.14 -28.47 59.89
CA ASP A 237 9.70 -28.58 61.23
C ASP A 237 11.18 -28.99 61.21
N SER A 238 11.57 -29.90 60.31
CA SER A 238 12.98 -30.28 60.17
C SER A 238 13.81 -29.18 59.54
N LEU A 239 13.27 -28.47 58.54
CA LEU A 239 13.96 -27.35 57.91
C LEU A 239 14.19 -26.20 58.90
N GLU A 240 13.17 -25.80 59.66
CA GLU A 240 13.24 -24.71 60.63
C GLU A 240 14.20 -25.04 61.80
N ARG A 241 14.29 -26.31 62.20
CA ARG A 241 15.25 -26.75 63.23
C ARG A 241 16.70 -26.74 62.76
N THR A 242 16.95 -27.12 61.50
CA THR A 242 18.31 -27.24 60.97
C THR A 242 18.87 -25.92 60.43
N PHE A 243 18.04 -25.11 59.77
CA PHE A 243 18.48 -23.90 59.07
C PHE A 243 18.16 -22.63 59.86
N VAL A 244 19.07 -22.25 60.76
CA VAL A 244 18.98 -21.02 61.56
C VAL A 244 19.89 -19.95 60.97
N SER A 245 19.35 -18.75 60.76
CA SER A 245 20.10 -17.61 60.19
C SER A 245 21.27 -17.20 61.07
N ASN A 246 22.37 -16.81 60.43
CA ASN A 246 23.57 -16.27 61.06
C ASN A 246 24.04 -15.02 60.30
N ASP A 247 25.13 -14.39 60.75
CA ASP A 247 25.66 -13.14 60.18
C ASP A 247 26.02 -13.23 58.69
N GLN A 248 26.19 -14.44 58.18
CA GLN A 248 26.69 -14.74 56.84
C GLN A 248 25.61 -15.27 55.88
N ASN A 249 24.62 -15.98 56.41
CA ASN A 249 23.58 -16.66 55.64
C ASN A 249 22.22 -16.47 56.33
N HIS A 250 21.28 -15.89 55.61
CA HIS A 250 19.89 -15.72 56.06
C HIS A 250 19.01 -16.78 55.43
N TYR A 251 18.38 -17.64 56.24
CA TYR A 251 17.51 -18.70 55.76
C TYR A 251 16.05 -18.25 55.77
N HIS A 252 15.37 -18.45 54.64
CA HIS A 252 13.96 -18.19 54.44
C HIS A 252 13.27 -19.48 53.98
N ILE A 253 12.45 -20.06 54.84
CA ILE A 253 11.74 -21.31 54.52
C ILE A 253 10.33 -20.96 54.02
N HIS A 254 9.99 -21.46 52.84
CA HIS A 254 8.72 -21.22 52.17
C HIS A 254 7.91 -22.51 52.07
N ARG A 255 6.69 -22.48 52.61
CA ARG A 255 5.71 -23.56 52.45
C ARG A 255 5.24 -23.65 51.00
N LEU A 256 5.22 -24.86 50.43
CA LEU A 256 4.75 -25.08 49.05
C LEU A 256 3.31 -24.57 48.87
N ARG A 257 2.41 -24.83 49.84
CA ARG A 257 1.01 -24.35 49.80
C ARG A 257 0.90 -22.84 49.63
N SER A 258 1.73 -22.07 50.35
CA SER A 258 1.74 -20.61 50.25
C SER A 258 2.16 -20.13 48.85
N ILE A 259 3.03 -20.88 48.17
CA ILE A 259 3.45 -20.56 46.80
C ILE A 259 2.35 -20.92 45.81
N TYR A 260 1.67 -22.06 45.97
CA TYR A 260 0.53 -22.42 45.12
C TYR A 260 -0.57 -21.36 45.16
N GLN A 261 -0.89 -20.86 46.36
CA GLN A 261 -1.86 -19.76 46.53
C GLN A 261 -1.42 -18.47 45.81
N LYS A 262 -0.14 -18.08 45.94
CA LYS A 262 0.40 -16.90 45.24
C LYS A 262 0.39 -17.05 43.72
N LEU A 263 0.57 -18.27 43.22
CA LEU A 263 0.52 -18.58 41.79
C LEU A 263 -0.90 -18.87 41.27
N GLY A 264 -1.88 -18.97 42.18
CA GLY A 264 -3.27 -19.30 41.87
C GLY A 264 -3.44 -20.69 41.26
N ILE A 265 -2.77 -21.70 41.83
CA ILE A 265 -2.82 -23.09 41.34
C ILE A 265 -3.61 -23.94 42.34
N ASP A 266 -4.54 -24.74 41.84
CA ASP A 266 -5.39 -25.61 42.66
C ASP A 266 -5.08 -27.09 42.41
N GLY A 267 -5.09 -27.89 43.49
CA GLY A 267 -5.06 -29.37 43.42
C GLY A 267 -3.70 -30.02 43.19
N LEU A 268 -2.59 -29.27 43.19
CA LEU A 268 -1.26 -29.86 43.06
C LEU A 268 -0.87 -30.68 44.31
N PRO A 269 -0.16 -31.82 44.16
CA PRO A 269 0.41 -32.55 45.28
C PRO A 269 1.42 -31.67 46.04
N GLU A 270 1.22 -31.50 47.35
CA GLU A 270 2.08 -30.63 48.17
C GLU A 270 3.33 -31.34 48.72
N ARG A 271 3.79 -32.40 48.04
CA ARG A 271 4.89 -33.24 48.52
C ARG A 271 6.27 -32.71 48.11
N PHE A 272 6.39 -32.27 46.87
CA PHE A 272 7.63 -31.77 46.28
C PHE A 272 7.36 -30.51 45.43
N ALA A 273 8.42 -29.81 45.04
CA ALA A 273 8.34 -28.54 44.31
C ALA A 273 8.22 -28.70 42.78
N ASP A 274 8.27 -29.93 42.26
CA ASP A 274 8.16 -30.26 40.83
C ASP A 274 6.93 -29.61 40.18
N GLY A 275 5.77 -29.71 40.82
CA GLY A 275 4.52 -29.10 40.35
C GLY A 275 4.58 -27.58 40.16
N ILE A 276 5.35 -26.86 40.99
CA ILE A 276 5.55 -25.40 40.87
C ILE A 276 6.29 -25.08 39.57
N PHE A 277 7.43 -25.74 39.35
CA PHE A 277 8.25 -25.49 38.18
C PHE A 277 7.57 -25.97 36.91
N ALA A 278 6.84 -27.08 36.99
CA ALA A 278 6.03 -27.59 35.90
C ALA A 278 4.93 -26.57 35.52
N TRP A 279 4.24 -25.97 36.50
CA TRP A 279 3.29 -24.89 36.24
C TRP A 279 3.95 -23.64 35.63
N ILE A 280 5.15 -23.27 36.09
CA ILE A 280 5.87 -22.14 35.49
C ILE A 280 6.20 -22.45 34.03
N ALA A 281 6.74 -23.63 33.72
CA ALA A 281 7.09 -24.07 32.37
C ALA A 281 5.87 -24.14 31.43
N VAL A 282 4.75 -24.69 31.91
CA VAL A 282 3.51 -24.83 31.10
C VAL A 282 2.84 -23.49 30.80
N ASN A 283 3.33 -22.38 31.35
CA ASN A 283 2.89 -21.03 31.01
C ASN A 283 3.93 -20.24 30.20
N LYS A 284 5.01 -20.88 29.76
CA LYS A 284 6.10 -20.31 28.95
C LYS A 284 6.02 -20.65 27.46
N PHE A 285 4.89 -21.19 26.98
CA PHE A 285 4.66 -21.56 25.57
C PHE A 285 4.91 -20.44 24.53
N GLY A 286 4.98 -19.17 24.93
CA GLY A 286 5.31 -18.04 24.05
C GLY A 286 6.74 -17.52 24.16
N THR A 287 7.58 -18.10 25.01
CA THR A 287 8.98 -17.70 25.17
C THR A 287 9.91 -18.65 24.44
N SER A 288 11.08 -18.17 24.03
CA SER A 288 12.10 -19.01 23.40
C SER A 288 12.44 -20.21 24.27
N SER A 289 12.55 -21.38 23.64
CA SER A 289 13.08 -22.59 24.25
C SER A 289 14.52 -22.36 24.76
N HIS A 290 14.91 -23.04 25.83
CA HIS A 290 16.31 -23.02 26.28
C HIS A 290 17.17 -23.98 25.46
N TYR A 291 16.65 -25.17 25.18
CA TYR A 291 17.35 -26.21 24.44
C TYR A 291 16.54 -26.66 23.21
N GLY A 292 17.19 -27.40 22.32
CA GLY A 292 16.59 -27.95 21.12
C GLY A 292 16.84 -27.09 19.88
N SER A 293 16.91 -27.77 18.76
CA SER A 293 16.95 -27.21 17.41
C SER A 293 15.56 -26.80 16.93
N LYS A 294 15.50 -25.97 15.88
CA LYS A 294 14.21 -25.55 15.30
C LYS A 294 13.43 -26.74 14.75
N ASP A 295 14.13 -27.69 14.16
CA ASP A 295 13.56 -28.88 13.50
C ASP A 295 12.76 -29.75 14.49
N GLU A 296 13.20 -29.86 15.75
CA GLU A 296 12.47 -30.58 16.82
C GLU A 296 11.12 -29.93 17.16
N PHE A 297 10.90 -28.66 16.78
CA PHE A 297 9.69 -27.90 17.06
C PHE A 297 8.80 -27.64 15.82
N ASP A 298 9.16 -28.18 14.65
CA ASP A 298 8.44 -27.94 13.39
C ASP A 298 6.95 -28.30 13.50
N ARG A 299 6.63 -29.43 14.14
CA ARG A 299 5.23 -29.85 14.36
C ARG A 299 4.44 -28.85 15.19
N PHE A 300 5.06 -28.20 16.18
CA PHE A 300 4.41 -27.16 16.95
C PHE A 300 4.13 -25.92 16.09
N TYR A 301 5.11 -25.48 15.29
CA TYR A 301 4.90 -24.36 14.37
C TYR A 301 3.85 -24.67 13.30
N HIS A 302 3.81 -25.89 12.77
CA HIS A 302 2.76 -26.34 11.85
C HIS A 302 1.38 -26.35 12.50
N SER A 303 1.26 -26.83 13.74
CA SER A 303 -0.01 -26.79 14.47
C SER A 303 -0.47 -25.35 14.73
N LEU A 304 0.45 -24.44 15.07
CA LEU A 304 0.16 -23.03 15.25
C LEU A 304 -0.29 -22.37 13.94
N ALA A 305 0.43 -22.61 12.84
CA ALA A 305 0.09 -22.10 11.52
C ALA A 305 -1.25 -22.63 11.02
N SER A 306 -1.53 -23.92 11.23
CA SER A 306 -2.81 -24.54 10.88
C SER A 306 -3.96 -23.91 11.66
N ASN A 307 -3.82 -23.76 12.98
CA ASN A 307 -4.84 -23.11 13.82
C ASN A 307 -5.06 -21.64 13.41
N ALA A 308 -4.00 -20.91 13.08
CA ALA A 308 -4.10 -19.53 12.59
C ALA A 308 -4.83 -19.47 11.24
N LEU A 309 -4.56 -20.42 10.34
CA LEU A 309 -5.21 -20.51 9.03
C LEU A 309 -6.70 -20.87 9.16
N TYR A 310 -7.05 -21.76 10.09
CA TYR A 310 -8.44 -22.04 10.43
C TYR A 310 -9.15 -20.79 10.96
N ALA A 311 -8.55 -20.07 11.90
CA ALA A 311 -9.12 -18.82 12.42
C ALA A 311 -9.29 -17.77 11.32
N ALA A 312 -8.30 -17.61 10.44
CA ALA A 312 -8.38 -16.71 9.30
C ALA A 312 -9.50 -17.10 8.33
N SER A 313 -9.67 -18.40 8.05
CA SER A 313 -10.75 -18.89 7.18
C SER A 313 -12.14 -18.56 7.75
N VAL A 314 -12.32 -18.72 9.06
CA VAL A 314 -13.58 -18.37 9.74
C VAL A 314 -13.83 -16.87 9.66
N LEU A 315 -12.80 -16.03 9.84
CA LEU A 315 -12.93 -14.58 9.70
C LEU A 315 -13.31 -14.16 8.28
N VAL A 316 -12.75 -14.80 7.25
CA VAL A 316 -13.12 -14.54 5.86
C VAL A 316 -14.57 -14.90 5.60
N VAL A 317 -15.07 -16.02 6.14
CA VAL A 317 -16.48 -16.41 6.02
C VAL A 317 -17.39 -15.40 6.72
N ILE A 318 -17.04 -14.97 7.94
CA ILE A 318 -17.80 -13.94 8.66
C ILE A 318 -17.83 -12.63 7.87
N ALA A 319 -16.70 -12.19 7.32
CA ALA A 319 -16.63 -10.98 6.50
C ALA A 319 -17.47 -11.09 5.22
N ALA A 320 -17.43 -12.24 4.55
CA ALA A 320 -18.24 -12.50 3.36
C ALA A 320 -19.74 -12.49 3.68
N LEU A 321 -20.15 -13.06 4.82
CA LEU A 321 -21.54 -13.03 5.28
C LEU A 321 -22.01 -11.59 5.54
N LEU A 322 -21.20 -10.79 6.25
CA LEU A 322 -21.53 -9.38 6.53
C LEU A 322 -21.62 -8.54 5.26
N LEU A 323 -20.70 -8.73 4.31
CA LEU A 323 -20.76 -8.04 3.01
C LEU A 323 -21.97 -8.46 2.18
N THR A 324 -22.32 -9.75 2.21
CA THR A 324 -23.50 -10.26 1.50
C THR A 324 -24.78 -9.68 2.09
N GLU A 325 -24.91 -9.64 3.42
CA GLU A 325 -26.03 -9.02 4.11
C GLU A 325 -26.17 -7.52 3.76
N SER A 326 -25.06 -6.77 3.77
CA SER A 326 -25.04 -5.35 3.38
C SER A 326 -25.52 -5.15 1.94
N ASN A 327 -25.01 -5.95 1.00
CA ASN A 327 -25.38 -5.85 -0.42
C ASN A 327 -26.86 -6.23 -0.65
N ILE A 328 -27.38 -7.22 0.07
CA ILE A 328 -28.81 -7.58 -0.01
C ILE A 328 -29.68 -6.45 0.53
N SER A 329 -29.31 -5.84 1.66
CA SER A 329 -30.03 -4.70 2.23
C SER A 329 -30.06 -3.50 1.28
N GLU A 330 -28.91 -3.15 0.69
CA GLU A 330 -28.84 -2.12 -0.35
C GLU A 330 -29.67 -2.50 -1.58
N GLY A 331 -29.65 -3.76 -2.00
CA GLY A 331 -30.47 -4.28 -3.09
C GLY A 331 -31.97 -4.12 -2.84
N ILE A 332 -32.43 -4.39 -1.62
CA ILE A 332 -33.84 -4.21 -1.21
C ILE A 332 -34.22 -2.72 -1.23
N SER A 333 -33.39 -1.85 -0.62
CA SER A 333 -33.61 -0.40 -0.62
C SER A 333 -33.62 0.20 -2.04
N ASN A 334 -32.73 -0.26 -2.90
CA ASN A 334 -32.70 0.12 -4.31
C ASN A 334 -33.96 -0.36 -5.04
N LYS A 335 -34.45 -1.58 -4.76
CA LYS A 335 -35.70 -2.08 -5.34
C LYS A 335 -36.89 -1.21 -4.93
N GLU A 336 -37.01 -0.85 -3.65
CA GLU A 336 -38.06 0.08 -3.18
C GLU A 336 -37.96 1.42 -3.91
N SER A 337 -36.75 1.99 -4.01
CA SER A 337 -36.50 3.24 -4.72
C SER A 337 -36.90 3.16 -6.20
N THR A 338 -36.54 2.08 -6.91
CA THR A 338 -36.93 1.89 -8.31
C THR A 338 -38.44 1.75 -8.49
N THR A 339 -39.13 1.04 -7.59
CA THR A 339 -40.60 0.93 -7.64
C THR A 339 -41.28 2.28 -7.44
N LEU A 340 -40.77 3.11 -6.51
CA LEU A 340 -41.28 4.45 -6.27
C LEU A 340 -40.99 5.39 -7.44
N LEU A 341 -39.78 5.33 -8.02
CA LEU A 341 -39.45 6.09 -9.23
C LEU A 341 -40.37 5.70 -10.39
N GLN A 342 -40.61 4.41 -10.59
CA GLN A 342 -41.46 3.92 -11.66
C GLN A 342 -42.93 4.35 -11.46
N ALA A 343 -43.42 4.34 -10.22
CA ALA A 343 -44.74 4.88 -9.89
C ALA A 343 -44.84 6.39 -10.22
N ARG A 344 -43.82 7.18 -9.85
CA ARG A 344 -43.74 8.62 -10.20
C ARG A 344 -43.65 8.85 -11.71
N THR A 345 -42.84 8.07 -12.42
CA THR A 345 -42.74 8.17 -13.89
C THR A 345 -44.10 7.89 -14.54
N ASN A 346 -44.80 6.86 -14.09
CA ASN A 346 -46.14 6.55 -14.60
C ASN A 346 -47.14 7.67 -14.30
N GLU A 347 -47.07 8.28 -13.11
CA GLU A 347 -47.87 9.46 -12.76
C GLU A 347 -47.54 10.66 -13.66
N PHE A 348 -46.26 10.97 -13.88
CA PHE A 348 -45.83 12.04 -14.77
C PHE A 348 -46.29 11.79 -16.21
N ILE A 349 -46.15 10.57 -16.73
CA ILE A 349 -46.66 10.21 -18.06
C ILE A 349 -48.17 10.42 -18.11
N ARG A 350 -48.91 9.99 -17.10
CA ARG A 350 -50.37 10.18 -17.03
C ARG A 350 -50.77 11.65 -17.03
N VAL A 351 -50.11 12.48 -16.20
CA VAL A 351 -50.37 13.92 -16.13
C VAL A 351 -49.97 14.60 -17.44
N TYR A 352 -48.84 14.19 -18.02
CA TYR A 352 -48.36 14.68 -19.31
C TYR A 352 -49.40 14.39 -20.41
N GLN A 353 -49.85 13.14 -20.51
CA GLN A 353 -50.86 12.73 -21.47
C GLN A 353 -52.18 13.49 -21.29
N ALA A 354 -52.65 13.62 -20.04
CA ALA A 354 -53.91 14.29 -19.74
C ALA A 354 -53.91 15.80 -20.02
N LYS A 355 -52.77 16.48 -19.93
CA LYS A 355 -52.69 17.95 -20.05
C LYS A 355 -52.02 18.46 -21.32
N TYR A 356 -51.09 17.72 -21.89
CA TYR A 356 -50.16 18.24 -22.90
C TYR A 356 -50.19 17.47 -24.23
N GLN A 357 -50.73 16.26 -24.28
CA GLN A 357 -50.79 15.47 -25.53
C GLN A 357 -51.64 16.13 -26.61
N GLU A 358 -52.72 16.82 -26.24
CA GLU A 358 -53.53 17.63 -27.18
C GLU A 358 -52.78 18.85 -27.71
N HIS A 359 -51.76 19.33 -26.99
CA HIS A 359 -50.98 20.52 -27.33
C HIS A 359 -49.63 20.19 -27.98
N GLU A 360 -49.26 18.92 -28.12
CA GLU A 360 -47.96 18.48 -28.65
C GLU A 360 -47.75 18.93 -30.11
N GLY A 361 -48.82 18.95 -30.91
CA GLY A 361 -48.81 19.53 -32.26
C GLY A 361 -48.58 21.05 -32.31
N LEU A 362 -48.90 21.79 -31.24
CA LEU A 362 -48.62 23.23 -31.15
C LEU A 362 -47.14 23.50 -30.83
N PHE A 363 -46.52 22.66 -29.99
CA PHE A 363 -45.10 22.80 -29.64
C PHE A 363 -44.17 22.41 -30.80
N SER A 364 -44.53 21.42 -31.61
CA SER A 364 -43.83 21.07 -32.87
C SER A 364 -43.75 22.24 -33.86
N ASN A 365 -44.72 23.15 -33.84
CA ASN A 365 -44.77 24.29 -34.75
C ASN A 365 -43.97 25.51 -34.26
N ALA A 366 -43.56 25.54 -32.99
CA ALA A 366 -42.81 26.66 -32.42
C ALA A 366 -41.39 26.76 -33.02
N ASP A 367 -40.71 25.63 -33.22
CA ASP A 367 -39.40 25.58 -33.88
C ASP A 367 -39.49 25.94 -35.37
N LEU A 368 -40.56 25.49 -36.05
CA LEU A 368 -40.83 25.86 -37.44
C LEU A 368 -41.11 27.36 -37.58
N MET A 369 -41.81 27.97 -36.62
CA MET A 369 -42.08 29.40 -36.63
C MET A 369 -40.80 30.22 -36.43
N ASN A 370 -39.92 29.82 -35.51
CA ASN A 370 -38.67 30.51 -35.25
C ASN A 370 -37.71 30.44 -36.45
N THR A 371 -37.62 29.27 -37.09
CA THR A 371 -36.82 29.08 -38.31
C THR A 371 -37.39 29.86 -39.50
N ALA A 372 -38.71 29.89 -39.69
CA ALA A 372 -39.35 30.69 -40.73
C ALA A 372 -39.11 32.20 -40.54
N VAL A 373 -39.24 32.71 -39.31
CA VAL A 373 -38.99 34.13 -39.00
C VAL A 373 -37.51 34.49 -39.23
N GLY A 374 -36.58 33.63 -38.82
CA GLY A 374 -35.15 33.82 -39.08
C GLY A 374 -34.82 33.90 -40.58
N LEU A 375 -35.43 33.02 -41.38
CA LEU A 375 -35.22 32.97 -42.83
C LEU A 375 -35.80 34.20 -43.55
N VAL A 376 -36.99 34.67 -43.13
CA VAL A 376 -37.57 35.92 -43.64
C VAL A 376 -36.70 37.13 -43.30
N GLY A 377 -36.12 37.17 -42.08
CA GLY A 377 -35.18 38.21 -41.68
C GLY A 377 -33.92 38.26 -42.57
N GLN A 378 -33.35 37.09 -42.88
CA GLN A 378 -32.18 36.98 -43.76
C GLN A 378 -32.48 37.39 -45.21
N ILE A 379 -33.63 36.98 -45.75
CA ILE A 379 -34.05 37.40 -47.09
C ILE A 379 -34.22 38.92 -47.14
N LYS A 380 -34.87 39.52 -46.13
CA LYS A 380 -35.09 40.97 -46.11
C LYS A 380 -33.76 41.74 -46.08
N ALA A 381 -32.81 41.33 -45.25
CA ALA A 381 -31.49 41.96 -45.17
C ALA A 381 -30.70 41.87 -46.49
N ASN A 382 -30.70 40.71 -47.15
CA ASN A 382 -29.90 40.47 -48.35
C ASN A 382 -30.59 40.87 -49.66
N SER A 383 -31.90 41.17 -49.63
CA SER A 383 -32.68 41.59 -50.81
C SER A 383 -32.42 43.03 -51.29
N SER A 384 -31.65 43.82 -50.55
CA SER A 384 -31.34 45.23 -50.83
C SER A 384 -30.34 45.46 -51.97
N VAL A 385 -29.69 44.40 -52.48
CA VAL A 385 -28.67 44.47 -53.52
C VAL A 385 -29.30 44.57 -54.92
N SER A 386 -29.56 45.80 -55.36
CA SER A 386 -30.14 46.11 -56.67
C SER A 386 -29.08 46.59 -57.69
N PRO A 387 -29.19 46.25 -58.99
CA PRO A 387 -28.35 46.84 -60.03
C PRO A 387 -28.40 48.37 -60.05
N LEU A 388 -29.51 48.96 -59.60
CA LEU A 388 -29.72 50.41 -59.64
C LEU A 388 -28.66 51.17 -58.82
N ASP A 389 -28.30 50.69 -57.62
CA ASP A 389 -27.30 51.34 -56.76
C ASP A 389 -25.93 51.40 -57.46
N PHE A 390 -25.53 50.28 -58.07
CA PHE A 390 -24.30 50.22 -58.86
C PHE A 390 -24.32 51.17 -60.06
N MET A 391 -25.44 51.22 -60.79
CA MET A 391 -25.57 52.05 -61.99
C MET A 391 -25.53 53.55 -61.64
N VAL A 392 -26.16 53.94 -60.53
CA VAL A 392 -26.13 55.32 -60.02
C VAL A 392 -24.69 55.69 -59.65
N GLU A 393 -23.98 54.85 -58.90
CA GLU A 393 -22.62 55.17 -58.46
C GLU A 393 -21.60 55.17 -59.61
N LEU A 394 -21.78 54.26 -60.58
CA LEU A 394 -21.01 54.26 -61.82
C LEU A 394 -21.27 55.57 -62.61
N SER A 395 -22.52 56.00 -62.73
CA SER A 395 -22.85 57.23 -63.47
C SER A 395 -22.25 58.49 -62.85
N LYS A 396 -22.23 58.60 -61.51
CA LYS A 396 -21.55 59.69 -60.80
C LYS A 396 -20.05 59.69 -61.10
N SER A 397 -19.42 58.52 -61.00
CA SER A 397 -17.97 58.38 -61.22
C SER A 397 -17.58 58.71 -62.66
N MET A 398 -18.40 58.30 -63.64
CA MET A 398 -18.20 58.56 -65.06
C MET A 398 -18.52 60.01 -65.48
N SER A 399 -19.26 60.75 -64.67
CA SER A 399 -19.58 62.17 -64.90
C SER A 399 -18.47 63.12 -64.44
N ASN A 400 -17.35 62.59 -63.92
CA ASN A 400 -16.21 63.41 -63.49
C ASN A 400 -15.59 64.15 -64.69
N PRO A 401 -15.51 65.50 -64.67
CA PRO A 401 -14.96 66.30 -65.78
C PRO A 401 -13.54 65.90 -66.20
N GLN A 402 -12.78 65.26 -65.32
CA GLN A 402 -11.39 64.85 -65.55
C GLN A 402 -11.24 63.64 -66.49
N LEU A 403 -12.32 62.90 -66.77
CA LEU A 403 -12.28 61.65 -67.56
C LEU A 403 -12.33 61.84 -69.08
N GLY A 404 -12.64 63.05 -69.55
CA GLY A 404 -12.84 63.33 -70.97
C GLY A 404 -14.05 62.58 -71.56
N ARG A 405 -14.14 62.53 -72.90
CA ARG A 405 -15.25 61.83 -73.58
C ARG A 405 -15.00 60.32 -73.59
N VAL A 406 -15.80 59.58 -72.83
CA VAL A 406 -15.81 58.11 -72.77
C VAL A 406 -17.17 57.60 -73.23
N TYR A 407 -17.20 56.59 -74.08
CA TYR A 407 -18.43 55.94 -74.55
C TYR A 407 -18.55 54.58 -73.89
N ILE A 408 -19.68 54.28 -73.23
CA ILE A 408 -19.94 52.97 -72.64
C ILE A 408 -20.82 52.19 -73.62
N ASP A 409 -20.40 51.00 -74.02
CA ASP A 409 -21.13 50.16 -74.97
C ASP A 409 -21.92 49.05 -74.27
N LYS A 410 -21.40 48.52 -73.15
CA LYS A 410 -22.03 47.40 -72.45
C LYS A 410 -21.68 47.39 -70.96
N ILE A 411 -22.68 47.12 -70.12
CA ILE A 411 -22.50 46.85 -68.69
C ILE A 411 -23.11 45.49 -68.39
N GLN A 412 -22.29 44.54 -67.92
CA GLN A 412 -22.75 43.24 -67.43
C GLN A 412 -22.64 43.20 -65.92
N TRP A 413 -23.77 43.27 -65.22
CA TRP A 413 -23.82 43.25 -63.76
C TRP A 413 -24.13 41.85 -63.22
N SER A 414 -23.48 41.50 -62.11
CA SER A 414 -23.67 40.25 -61.37
C SER A 414 -23.44 40.50 -59.87
N THR A 415 -23.96 39.61 -59.04
CA THR A 415 -23.71 39.61 -57.60
C THR A 415 -22.74 38.49 -57.24
N ARG A 416 -21.85 38.77 -56.28
CA ARG A 416 -20.91 37.78 -55.75
C ARG A 416 -20.83 37.91 -54.24
N GLN A 417 -20.64 36.78 -53.57
CA GLN A 417 -20.37 36.76 -52.12
C GLN A 417 -18.93 36.37 -51.87
N ILE A 418 -18.33 37.05 -50.91
CA ILE A 418 -17.02 36.68 -50.39
C ILE A 418 -17.24 35.54 -49.40
N ASP A 419 -16.58 34.41 -49.63
CA ASP A 419 -16.55 33.33 -48.65
C ASP A 419 -15.61 33.72 -47.51
N ASN A 420 -16.19 34.15 -46.38
CA ASN A 420 -15.43 34.57 -45.20
C ASN A 420 -14.66 33.40 -44.53
N SER A 421 -14.87 32.15 -44.92
CA SER A 421 -14.13 31.00 -44.39
C SER A 421 -12.65 30.94 -44.83
N GLN A 422 -12.24 31.69 -45.86
CA GLN A 422 -10.85 31.77 -46.33
C GLN A 422 -10.13 33.10 -46.05
N ARG A 423 -10.79 34.09 -45.44
CA ARG A 423 -10.19 35.41 -45.12
C ARG A 423 -9.10 35.36 -44.03
N SER A 424 -9.01 34.28 -43.26
CA SER A 424 -8.01 34.13 -42.20
C SER A 424 -6.63 33.62 -42.67
N ALA A 425 -6.46 33.27 -43.95
CA ALA A 425 -5.21 32.65 -44.46
C ALA A 425 -4.35 33.54 -45.40
N SER A 426 -4.78 34.75 -45.76
CA SER A 426 -4.11 35.57 -46.80
C SER A 426 -3.68 36.97 -46.37
N ARG A 427 -3.23 37.15 -45.12
CA ARG A 427 -2.54 38.40 -44.70
C ARG A 427 -1.06 38.46 -45.09
N THR A 428 -0.53 37.48 -45.83
CA THR A 428 0.88 37.44 -46.21
C THR A 428 1.07 37.04 -47.67
N ARG A 429 0.79 37.98 -48.57
CA ARG A 429 1.37 38.20 -49.91
C ARG A 429 0.33 38.92 -50.77
N GLY A 430 0.70 40.05 -51.35
CA GLY A 430 -0.15 40.91 -52.18
C GLY A 430 -0.58 40.25 -53.49
N ASN A 431 -1.51 39.31 -53.41
CA ASN A 431 -2.23 38.76 -54.55
C ASN A 431 -3.73 38.76 -54.20
N ARG A 432 -4.45 39.78 -54.68
CA ARG A 432 -5.89 39.99 -54.43
C ARG A 432 -6.73 39.20 -55.42
N ASP A 433 -6.67 37.87 -55.37
CA ASP A 433 -7.70 37.03 -56.00
C ASP A 433 -8.57 36.45 -54.88
N ALA A 434 -9.62 37.19 -54.51
CA ALA A 434 -10.69 36.67 -53.67
C ALA A 434 -11.48 35.63 -54.48
N THR A 435 -11.58 34.39 -53.97
CA THR A 435 -12.43 33.36 -54.57
C THR A 435 -13.89 33.72 -54.27
N TYR A 436 -14.66 34.02 -55.31
CA TYR A 436 -16.06 34.43 -55.17
C TYR A 436 -17.01 33.24 -55.36
N ALA A 437 -17.94 33.05 -54.43
CA ALA A 437 -18.98 32.02 -54.51
C ALA A 437 -20.24 32.54 -55.24
N THR A 438 -21.06 31.61 -55.76
CA THR A 438 -22.40 31.91 -56.30
C THR A 438 -23.31 32.46 -55.20
N THR A 439 -24.13 33.46 -55.54
CA THR A 439 -24.94 34.20 -54.57
C THR A 439 -26.03 33.35 -53.92
N ASN A 440 -26.04 33.33 -52.58
CA ASN A 440 -27.06 32.73 -51.74
C ASN A 440 -27.65 33.77 -50.78
N ILE A 441 -28.91 34.13 -51.05
CA ILE A 441 -29.66 35.18 -50.34
C ILE A 441 -30.02 34.74 -48.90
N THR A 442 -30.01 33.44 -48.59
CA THR A 442 -30.29 32.93 -47.24
C THR A 442 -29.03 32.74 -46.39
N SER A 443 -27.86 33.19 -46.86
CA SER A 443 -26.62 33.09 -46.12
C SER A 443 -26.30 34.39 -45.38
N THR A 444 -25.46 34.32 -44.34
CA THR A 444 -25.09 35.47 -43.49
C THR A 444 -23.99 36.35 -44.07
N ASN A 445 -23.51 36.08 -45.29
CA ASN A 445 -22.39 36.79 -45.90
C ASN A 445 -22.87 37.97 -46.75
N ASP A 446 -22.16 39.09 -46.68
CA ASP A 446 -22.49 40.29 -47.46
C ASP A 446 -22.37 40.04 -48.97
N ILE A 447 -23.39 40.47 -49.72
CA ILE A 447 -23.45 40.37 -51.18
C ILE A 447 -22.87 41.63 -51.81
N GLN A 448 -21.81 41.48 -52.61
CA GLN A 448 -21.16 42.58 -53.34
C GLN A 448 -21.65 42.69 -54.79
N HIS A 449 -21.56 43.89 -55.35
CA HIS A 449 -21.87 44.14 -56.76
C HIS A 449 -20.60 43.98 -57.62
N VAL A 450 -20.69 43.18 -58.68
CA VAL A 450 -19.58 43.00 -59.63
C VAL A 450 -20.08 43.23 -61.04
N ALA A 451 -19.54 44.25 -61.71
CA ALA A 451 -19.90 44.53 -63.09
C ALA A 451 -18.68 44.56 -64.01
N VAL A 452 -18.88 44.13 -65.25
CA VAL A 452 -17.93 44.32 -66.34
C VAL A 452 -18.46 45.44 -67.23
N VAL A 453 -17.73 46.55 -67.26
CA VAL A 453 -18.04 47.74 -68.06
C VAL A 453 -17.12 47.76 -69.26
N SER A 454 -17.70 47.68 -70.45
CA SER A 454 -17.00 47.74 -71.72
C SER A 454 -17.35 49.03 -72.46
N GLY A 455 -16.35 49.69 -73.03
CA GLY A 455 -16.53 50.97 -73.69
C GLY A 455 -15.41 51.33 -74.66
N ARG A 456 -15.53 52.53 -75.23
CA ARG A 456 -14.64 53.10 -76.23
C ARG A 456 -14.12 54.47 -75.79
N ILE A 457 -12.83 54.69 -75.99
CA ILE A 457 -12.18 56.01 -75.85
C ILE A 457 -11.64 56.49 -77.20
N LYS A 458 -11.60 57.80 -77.42
CA LYS A 458 -11.07 58.37 -78.65
C LYS A 458 -9.55 58.20 -78.67
N ALA A 459 -9.03 57.47 -79.66
CA ALA A 459 -7.61 57.22 -79.84
C ALA A 459 -7.03 58.15 -80.92
N THR A 460 -5.89 58.78 -80.63
CA THR A 460 -5.17 59.66 -81.56
C THR A 460 -4.12 58.84 -82.33
N PRO A 461 -4.04 58.91 -83.68
CA PRO A 461 -3.01 58.20 -84.44
C PRO A 461 -1.60 58.59 -83.95
N ASN A 462 -0.73 57.61 -83.74
CA ASN A 462 0.66 57.75 -83.23
C ASN A 462 0.88 58.16 -81.76
N ASN A 463 -0.14 58.34 -80.91
CA ASN A 463 0.07 58.56 -79.48
C ASN A 463 -0.62 57.53 -78.58
N TYR A 464 -0.03 56.34 -78.52
CA TYR A 464 -0.55 55.20 -77.76
C TYR A 464 -0.51 55.42 -76.23
N ARG A 465 0.53 56.09 -75.72
CA ARG A 465 0.67 56.36 -74.28
C ARG A 465 -0.49 57.17 -73.73
N ASP A 466 -1.07 58.07 -74.52
CA ASP A 466 -2.22 58.87 -74.10
C ASP A 466 -3.47 58.03 -73.87
N SER A 467 -3.73 57.01 -74.71
CA SER A 467 -4.88 56.11 -74.55
C SER A 467 -4.76 55.22 -73.30
N ILE A 468 -3.54 54.75 -72.98
CA ILE A 468 -3.30 54.03 -71.72
C ILE A 468 -3.47 54.97 -70.53
N ASN A 469 -2.89 56.18 -70.59
CA ASN A 469 -3.00 57.17 -69.52
C ASN A 469 -4.46 57.54 -69.26
N GLN A 470 -5.28 57.66 -70.31
CA GLN A 470 -6.71 57.91 -70.16
C GLN A 470 -7.42 56.76 -69.44
N ILE A 471 -7.09 55.50 -69.74
CA ILE A 471 -7.69 54.35 -69.03
C ILE A 471 -7.17 54.23 -67.61
N ASN A 472 -5.88 54.48 -67.37
CA ASN A 472 -5.33 54.53 -66.03
C ASN A 472 -5.96 55.65 -65.19
N ASN A 473 -6.29 56.79 -65.81
CA ASN A 473 -7.06 57.85 -65.16
C ASN A 473 -8.51 57.42 -64.87
N ILE A 474 -9.16 56.69 -65.78
CA ILE A 474 -10.48 56.08 -65.52
C ILE A 474 -10.43 55.12 -64.33
N ILE A 475 -9.42 54.24 -64.30
CA ILE A 475 -9.20 53.29 -63.19
C ILE A 475 -8.90 54.05 -61.89
N ALA A 476 -8.09 55.11 -61.93
CA ALA A 476 -7.75 55.91 -60.76
C ALA A 476 -8.97 56.64 -60.18
N VAL A 477 -9.82 57.24 -61.02
CA VAL A 477 -11.05 57.92 -60.58
C VAL A 477 -12.06 56.92 -60.01
N LEU A 478 -12.20 55.74 -60.63
CA LEU A 478 -13.07 54.69 -60.10
C LEU A 478 -12.54 54.13 -58.76
N ASN A 479 -11.23 53.93 -58.63
CA ASN A 479 -10.61 53.51 -57.36
C ASN A 479 -10.63 54.59 -56.27
N ALA A 480 -10.77 55.87 -56.63
CA ALA A 480 -10.91 56.95 -55.66
C ALA A 480 -12.31 57.01 -55.02
N ASN A 481 -13.30 56.30 -55.57
CA ASN A 481 -14.64 56.23 -54.99
C ASN A 481 -14.67 55.26 -53.79
N GLU A 482 -15.09 55.75 -52.62
CA GLU A 482 -15.12 54.97 -51.37
C GLU A 482 -15.95 53.68 -51.44
N ARG A 483 -16.95 53.64 -52.33
CA ARG A 483 -17.83 52.48 -52.55
C ARG A 483 -17.24 51.42 -53.47
N ILE A 484 -16.26 51.76 -54.30
CA ILE A 484 -15.59 50.82 -55.20
C ILE A 484 -14.40 50.19 -54.46
N GLU A 485 -14.38 48.87 -54.36
CA GLU A 485 -13.34 48.13 -53.65
C GLU A 485 -12.15 47.81 -54.55
N ASP A 486 -12.42 47.44 -55.81
CA ASP A 486 -11.40 47.08 -56.78
C ASP A 486 -11.85 47.33 -58.22
N VAL A 487 -10.90 47.77 -59.05
CA VAL A 487 -11.08 47.94 -60.49
C VAL A 487 -9.93 47.26 -61.22
N SER A 488 -10.24 46.21 -61.95
CA SER A 488 -9.26 45.45 -62.73
C SER A 488 -9.54 45.56 -64.23
N ALA A 489 -8.54 45.93 -65.02
CA ALA A 489 -8.66 45.93 -66.46
C ALA A 489 -8.62 44.49 -67.00
N ILE A 490 -9.68 44.09 -67.72
CA ILE A 490 -9.78 42.81 -68.40
C ILE A 490 -9.16 42.92 -69.80
N ASP A 491 -9.52 43.98 -70.52
CA ASP A 491 -9.09 44.24 -71.90
C ASP A 491 -8.75 45.72 -72.08
N LEU A 492 -7.65 46.00 -72.76
CA LEU A 492 -7.11 47.33 -73.00
C LEU A 492 -6.92 47.54 -74.51
N PRO A 493 -6.94 48.80 -75.01
CA PRO A 493 -6.80 49.10 -76.43
C PRO A 493 -5.52 48.54 -77.07
N VAL A 494 -4.49 48.32 -76.25
CA VAL A 494 -3.20 47.70 -76.59
C VAL A 494 -2.61 47.13 -75.30
N GLU A 495 -1.94 45.98 -75.42
CA GLU A 495 -1.58 45.10 -74.31
C GLU A 495 -0.12 45.34 -73.85
N VAL A 496 0.07 45.79 -72.60
CA VAL A 496 1.40 46.10 -72.01
C VAL A 496 1.75 45.17 -70.84
N ARG A 497 0.94 44.14 -70.58
CA ARG A 497 1.19 43.21 -69.47
C ARG A 497 2.29 42.21 -69.88
N PRO A 498 3.34 41.98 -69.06
CA PRO A 498 4.47 41.10 -69.42
C PRO A 498 4.07 39.64 -69.70
N ASP A 499 2.91 39.23 -69.20
CA ASP A 499 2.53 37.83 -68.99
C ASP A 499 1.72 37.22 -70.17
N LYS A 500 1.49 37.99 -71.24
CA LYS A 500 0.80 37.53 -72.47
C LYS A 500 1.70 37.70 -73.70
N LYS A 501 1.74 36.66 -74.56
CA LYS A 501 2.61 36.58 -75.74
C LYS A 501 2.35 37.72 -76.75
N PHE A 502 3.39 38.47 -77.11
CA PHE A 502 3.36 39.49 -78.16
C PHE A 502 3.08 38.84 -79.52
N ALA A 503 1.95 39.18 -80.16
CA ALA A 503 1.58 38.71 -81.50
C ALA A 503 2.00 39.72 -82.57
N SER A 504 2.63 39.22 -83.64
CA SER A 504 3.20 39.94 -84.79
C SER A 504 2.26 41.01 -85.43
N GLU A 505 2.82 42.22 -85.53
CA GLU A 505 2.55 43.48 -86.26
C GLU A 505 1.27 43.79 -87.08
N SER A 506 0.18 43.01 -87.04
CA SER A 506 -1.07 43.41 -87.72
C SER A 506 -2.36 43.05 -86.99
N LYS A 507 -2.27 42.59 -85.74
CA LYS A 507 -3.42 42.30 -84.87
C LYS A 507 -3.29 42.82 -83.43
N MET A 508 -2.43 43.82 -83.21
CA MET A 508 -2.15 44.35 -81.86
C MET A 508 -3.06 45.51 -81.42
N PHE A 509 -4.07 45.88 -82.22
CA PHE A 509 -4.90 47.06 -81.98
C PHE A 509 -6.39 46.71 -82.06
N SER A 510 -7.08 46.73 -80.92
CA SER A 510 -8.56 46.71 -80.85
C SER A 510 -9.12 48.10 -81.14
N VAL A 511 -8.69 48.67 -82.28
CA VAL A 511 -9.03 50.03 -82.68
C VAL A 511 -10.00 49.99 -83.85
N SER A 512 -11.26 50.38 -83.63
CA SER A 512 -12.24 50.50 -84.71
C SER A 512 -12.15 51.87 -85.36
N ARG A 513 -12.07 51.92 -86.69
CA ARG A 513 -12.11 53.16 -87.47
C ARG A 513 -13.55 53.45 -87.89
N ASN A 514 -14.09 54.61 -87.50
CA ASN A 514 -15.44 54.98 -87.91
C ASN A 514 -15.41 55.47 -89.37
N ARG A 515 -16.19 54.85 -90.26
CA ARG A 515 -16.09 55.04 -91.72
C ARG A 515 -16.58 56.41 -92.22
N SER A 516 -17.23 57.22 -91.38
CA SER A 516 -17.80 58.52 -91.78
C SER A 516 -16.99 59.75 -91.37
N ASP A 517 -16.05 59.65 -90.41
CA ASP A 517 -15.35 60.83 -89.83
C ASP A 517 -13.87 60.58 -89.49
N GLY A 518 -13.28 59.47 -89.96
CA GLY A 518 -11.84 59.18 -89.85
C GLY A 518 -11.28 58.96 -88.43
N THR A 519 -12.09 59.15 -87.39
CA THR A 519 -11.72 59.01 -85.97
C THR A 519 -11.53 57.54 -85.56
N MET A 520 -10.48 57.29 -84.78
CA MET A 520 -10.14 55.97 -84.24
C MET A 520 -10.58 55.87 -82.78
N TYR A 521 -11.11 54.71 -82.38
CA TYR A 521 -11.54 54.44 -81.01
C TYR A 521 -10.86 53.18 -80.47
N GLY A 522 -10.28 53.27 -79.27
CA GLY A 522 -9.74 52.12 -78.54
C GLY A 522 -10.81 51.52 -77.62
N HIS A 523 -10.93 50.19 -77.63
CA HIS A 523 -11.87 49.48 -76.75
C HIS A 523 -11.21 49.11 -75.42
N PHE A 524 -11.99 49.17 -74.35
CA PHE A 524 -11.57 48.71 -73.04
C PHE A 524 -12.69 47.93 -72.36
N SER A 525 -12.30 47.03 -71.45
CA SER A 525 -13.22 46.35 -70.53
C SER A 525 -12.64 46.36 -69.12
N LEU A 526 -13.37 46.94 -68.18
CA LEU A 526 -13.00 47.00 -66.76
C LEU A 526 -13.96 46.15 -65.94
N ARG A 527 -13.43 45.31 -65.06
CA ARG A 527 -14.18 44.69 -63.97
C ARG A 527 -14.18 45.65 -62.79
N ILE A 528 -15.35 45.97 -62.28
CA ILE A 528 -15.55 46.85 -61.13
C ILE A 528 -16.24 46.04 -60.05
N VAL A 529 -15.63 46.00 -58.86
CA VAL A 529 -16.20 45.41 -57.66
C VAL A 529 -16.59 46.54 -56.71
N MET A 530 -17.88 46.66 -56.40
CA MET A 530 -18.43 47.63 -55.47
C MET A 530 -18.88 46.93 -54.19
N LYS A 531 -18.58 47.55 -53.05
CA LYS A 531 -18.95 47.04 -51.72
C LYS A 531 -20.47 46.83 -51.61
N ALA A 532 -20.87 45.98 -50.69
CA ALA A 532 -22.29 45.80 -50.36
C ALA A 532 -22.91 47.17 -49.98
N PRO A 533 -24.19 47.39 -50.32
CA PRO A 533 -24.87 48.61 -49.89
C PRO A 533 -24.83 48.68 -48.36
N ALA A 534 -24.55 49.86 -47.81
CA ALA A 534 -24.65 50.06 -46.38
C ALA A 534 -26.12 49.79 -45.98
N ASN A 535 -26.35 48.76 -45.16
CA ASN A 535 -27.67 48.46 -44.62
C ASN A 535 -28.21 49.73 -43.94
N VAL A 536 -29.29 50.29 -44.47
CA VAL A 536 -30.08 51.35 -43.81
C VAL A 536 -31.12 50.70 -42.92
#